data_AF-A0A9E4FKR9-F1
#
_entry.id   AF-A0A9E4FKR9-F1
#
_cell.length_a   1.000
_cell.length_b   1.000
_cell.length_c   1.000
_cell.angle_alpha   90.00
_cell.angle_beta   90.00
_cell.angle_gamma   90.00
#
_symmetry.space_group_name_H-M   'P 1'
#
loop_
_entity.id
_entity.type
_entity.pdbx_description
1 polymer ?
#
loop_
_entity_poly.entity_id
_entity_poly.type
_entity_poly.pdbx_seq_one_letter_code
_entity_poly.pdbx_strand_id
1 'polypeptide(L)'
;MNLWNQIIASLAATFIFVAAIVTLLVTVEAVGPDFLPGGTAGDAWFYEQLQGVRDFSGGAQAITIVVTVVIALAMLAVISLELIPSERRR
;
A
#
# COMPACT_ATOMS: atom_id res chain seq x y z
N MET A 1 10.39 -9.82 20.65
CA MET A 1 9.13 -9.05 20.53
C MET A 1 8.00 -9.89 21.08
N ASN A 2 7.05 -9.30 21.81
CA ASN A 2 5.89 -10.06 22.30
C ASN A 2 4.97 -10.39 21.12
N LEU A 3 4.23 -11.51 21.18
CA LEU A 3 3.40 -12.02 20.08
C LEU A 3 2.36 -10.98 19.60
N TRP A 4 1.87 -10.15 20.53
CA TRP A 4 1.01 -9.01 20.25
C TRP A 4 1.66 -7.94 19.35
N ASN A 5 2.95 -7.62 19.55
CA ASN A 5 3.63 -6.62 18.73
C ASN A 5 3.84 -7.12 17.29
N GLN A 6 4.12 -8.41 17.13
CA GLN A 6 4.27 -9.06 15.82
C GLN A 6 2.95 -9.05 15.04
N ILE A 7 1.82 -9.35 15.71
CA ILE A 7 0.49 -9.28 15.09
C ILE A 7 0.19 -7.85 14.63
N ILE A 8 0.42 -6.85 15.49
CA ILE A 8 0.17 -5.43 15.16
C ILE A 8 1.06 -4.99 13.99
N ALA A 9 2.34 -5.34 14.01
CA ALA A 9 3.29 -5.00 12.94
C ALA A 9 2.88 -5.64 11.61
N SER A 10 2.48 -6.91 11.62
CA SER A 10 2.00 -7.63 10.44
C SER A 10 0.72 -7.02 9.86
N LEU A 11 -0.25 -6.66 10.72
CA LEU A 11 -1.47 -5.98 10.31
C LEU A 11 -1.17 -4.61 9.69
N ALA A 12 -0.30 -3.81 10.31
CA ALA A 12 0.09 -2.50 9.80
C ALA A 12 0.81 -2.62 8.45
N ALA A 13 1.75 -3.56 8.31
CA ALA A 13 2.45 -3.81 7.06
C ALA A 13 1.50 -4.26 5.95
N THR A 14 0.52 -5.12 6.27
CA THR A 14 -0.52 -5.55 5.33
C THR A 14 -1.37 -4.38 4.87
N PHE A 15 -1.78 -3.49 5.78
CA PHE A 15 -2.56 -2.31 5.43
C PHE A 15 -1.81 -1.38 4.48
N ILE A 16 -0.53 -1.10 4.76
CA ILE A 16 0.32 -0.27 3.90
C ILE A 16 0.54 -0.94 2.53
N PHE A 17 0.73 -2.26 2.51
CA PHE A 17 0.89 -3.02 1.27
C PHE A 17 -0.35 -2.92 0.37
N VAL A 18 -1.55 -3.08 0.95
CA VAL A 18 -2.81 -2.92 0.22
C VAL A 18 -2.97 -1.49 -0.30
N ALA A 19 -2.68 -0.48 0.51
CA ALA A 19 -2.73 0.91 0.09
C ALA A 19 -1.79 1.18 -1.10
N ALA A 20 -0.56 0.67 -1.05
CA ALA A 20 0.40 0.79 -2.15
C ALA A 20 -0.12 0.14 -3.45
N ILE A 21 -0.71 -1.05 -3.37
CA ILE A 21 -1.31 -1.70 -4.55
C ILE A 21 -2.43 -0.84 -5.15
N VAL A 22 -3.33 -0.31 -4.31
CA VAL A 22 -4.42 0.56 -4.78
C VAL A 22 -3.89 1.80 -5.47
N THR A 23 -2.93 2.51 -4.86
CA THR A 23 -2.29 3.68 -5.46
C THR A 23 -1.69 3.33 -6.82
N LEU A 24 -1.01 2.18 -6.94
CA LEU A 24 -0.42 1.74 -8.19
C LEU A 24 -1.48 1.47 -9.27
N LEU A 25 -2.54 0.75 -8.92
CA LEU A 25 -3.65 0.46 -9.84
C LEU A 25 -4.34 1.73 -10.36
N VAL A 26 -4.52 2.73 -9.49
CA VAL A 26 -5.07 4.04 -9.88
C VAL A 26 -4.08 4.84 -10.73
N THR A 27 -2.80 4.83 -10.38
CA THR A 27 -1.74 5.56 -11.12
C THR A 27 -1.61 5.08 -12.56
N VAL A 28 -1.80 3.78 -12.80
CA VAL A 28 -1.74 3.17 -14.14
C VAL A 28 -3.09 3.15 -14.84
N GLU A 29 -4.10 3.81 -14.28
CA GLU A 29 -5.48 3.88 -14.77
C GLU A 29 -6.15 2.50 -14.96
N ALA A 30 -5.65 1.45 -14.32
CA ALA A 30 -6.28 0.12 -14.34
C ALA A 30 -7.61 0.12 -13.60
N VAL A 31 -7.75 1.04 -12.63
CA VAL A 31 -8.90 1.15 -11.74
C VAL A 31 -9.16 2.63 -11.42
N GLY A 32 -10.43 3.02 -11.27
CA GLY A 32 -10.82 4.38 -10.88
C GLY A 32 -10.61 4.66 -9.38
N PRO A 33 -10.49 5.94 -8.98
CA PRO A 33 -10.37 6.35 -7.57
C PRO A 33 -11.61 6.00 -6.73
N ASP A 34 -12.73 5.69 -7.37
CA ASP A 34 -14.00 5.27 -6.79
C ASP A 34 -14.10 3.77 -6.45
N PHE A 35 -13.04 3.00 -6.70
CA PHE A 35 -13.02 1.55 -6.51
C PHE A 35 -13.11 1.06 -5.07
N LEU A 36 -12.60 1.84 -4.11
CA LEU A 36 -12.70 1.47 -2.70
C LEU A 36 -14.11 1.75 -2.17
N PRO A 37 -14.68 0.88 -1.30
CA PRO A 37 -15.89 1.21 -0.55
C PRO A 37 -15.62 2.44 0.32
N GLY A 38 -16.30 3.56 0.04
CA GLY A 38 -15.99 4.89 0.60
C GLY A 38 -15.37 5.87 -0.41
N GLY A 39 -14.94 5.41 -1.59
CA GLY A 39 -14.44 6.24 -2.69
C GLY A 39 -15.50 7.02 -3.46
N THR A 40 -16.78 6.90 -3.07
CA THR A 40 -17.83 7.85 -3.45
C THR A 40 -17.87 8.99 -2.43
N ALA A 41 -18.47 10.14 -2.78
CA ALA A 41 -18.39 11.43 -2.08
C ALA A 41 -18.64 11.49 -0.55
N GLY A 42 -18.84 10.36 0.14
CA GLY A 42 -18.89 10.22 1.60
C GLY A 42 -17.53 10.22 2.33
N ASP A 43 -16.45 9.63 1.78
CA ASP A 43 -15.08 9.72 2.35
C ASP A 43 -14.15 10.50 1.41
N ALA A 44 -14.40 11.81 1.30
CA ALA A 44 -13.74 12.71 0.34
C ALA A 44 -12.20 12.66 0.37
N TRP A 45 -11.59 12.39 1.53
CA TRP A 45 -10.14 12.42 1.68
C TRP A 45 -9.42 11.38 0.81
N PHE A 46 -9.85 10.11 0.84
CA PHE A 46 -9.18 9.06 0.05
C PHE A 46 -9.37 9.27 -1.45
N TYR A 47 -10.58 9.71 -1.85
CA TYR A 47 -10.87 10.01 -3.24
C TYR A 47 -9.98 11.15 -3.77
N GLU A 48 -9.82 12.24 -3.03
CA GLU A 48 -8.95 13.37 -3.42
C GLU A 48 -7.48 12.95 -3.56
N GLN A 49 -6.96 12.11 -2.65
CA GLN A 49 -5.58 11.60 -2.76
C GLN A 49 -5.39 10.72 -3.99
N LEU A 50 -6.34 9.81 -4.25
CA LEU A 50 -6.27 8.91 -5.40
C LEU A 50 -6.49 9.65 -6.72
N GLN A 51 -7.37 10.64 -6.75
CA GLN A 51 -7.55 11.51 -7.91
C GLN A 51 -6.29 12.31 -8.21
N GLY A 52 -5.66 12.91 -7.18
CA GLY A 52 -4.40 13.64 -7.37
C GLY A 52 -3.28 12.76 -7.94
N VAL A 53 -3.22 11.50 -7.53
CA VAL A 53 -2.26 10.53 -8.08
C VAL A 53 -2.60 10.13 -9.52
N ARG A 54 -3.89 9.97 -9.84
CA ARG A 54 -4.35 9.69 -11.21
C ARG A 54 -4.03 10.82 -12.17
N ASP A 55 -4.12 12.07 -11.71
CA ASP A 55 -3.88 13.25 -12.52
C ASP A 55 -2.37 13.50 -12.80
N PHE A 56 -1.48 12.71 -12.17
CA PHE A 56 -0.05 12.77 -12.48
C PHE A 56 0.25 12.24 -13.88
N SER A 57 1.09 12.98 -14.61
CA SER A 57 1.53 12.61 -15.95
C SER A 57 3.06 12.70 -16.08
N GLY A 58 3.60 11.96 -17.07
CA GLY A 58 5.02 12.00 -17.41
C GLY A 58 5.94 11.59 -16.25
N GLY A 59 6.88 12.46 -15.89
CA GLY A 59 7.88 12.17 -14.86
C GLY A 59 7.29 11.95 -13.45
N ALA A 60 6.23 12.68 -13.09
CA ALA A 60 5.58 12.54 -11.79
C ALA A 60 4.90 11.18 -11.64
N GLN A 61 4.23 10.71 -12.71
CA GLN A 61 3.63 9.38 -12.75
C GLN A 61 4.70 8.27 -12.61
N ALA A 62 5.80 8.39 -13.35
CA ALA A 62 6.90 7.42 -13.28
C ALA A 62 7.52 7.34 -11.87
N ILE A 63 7.75 8.47 -11.22
CA ILE A 63 8.27 8.52 -9.84
C ILE A 63 7.27 7.85 -8.88
N THR A 64 5.99 8.17 -8.99
CA THR A 64 4.94 7.57 -8.15
C THR A 64 4.90 6.06 -8.30
N ILE A 65 5.00 5.53 -9.52
CA ILE A 65 5.07 4.08 -9.76
C ILE A 65 6.31 3.49 -9.06
N VAL A 66 7.49 4.05 -9.28
CA VAL A 66 8.74 3.54 -8.70
C VAL A 66 8.69 3.53 -7.17
N VAL A 67 8.30 4.65 -6.56
CA VAL A 67 8.20 4.77 -5.09
C VAL A 67 7.18 3.78 -4.55
N THR A 68 6.01 3.68 -5.18
CA THR A 68 4.95 2.75 -4.75
C THR A 68 5.39 1.30 -4.84
N VAL A 69 6.10 0.92 -5.92
CA VAL A 69 6.66 -0.44 -6.08
C VAL A 69 7.69 -0.73 -4.98
N VAL A 70 8.59 0.21 -4.69
CA VAL A 70 9.60 0.05 -3.63
C VAL A 70 8.92 -0.15 -2.27
N ILE A 71 7.89 0.64 -1.96
CA ILE A 71 7.12 0.50 -0.72
C ILE A 71 6.43 -0.87 -0.66
N ALA A 72 5.78 -1.30 -1.74
CA ALA A 72 5.11 -2.60 -1.80
C ALA A 72 6.09 -3.75 -1.54
N LEU A 73 7.27 -3.73 -2.18
CA LEU A 73 8.31 -4.73 -1.98
C LEU A 73 8.86 -4.70 -0.54
N ALA A 74 9.07 -3.51 0.03
CA ALA A 74 9.52 -3.37 1.41
C ALA A 74 8.51 -3.95 2.40
N MET A 75 7.21 -3.66 2.24
CA MET A 75 6.17 -4.23 3.09
C MET A 75 6.05 -5.74 2.93
N LEU A 76 6.19 -6.26 1.71
CA LEU A 76 6.20 -7.71 1.47
C LEU A 76 7.38 -8.40 2.17
N ALA A 77 8.56 -7.77 2.19
CA ALA A 77 9.71 -8.26 2.95
C ALA A 77 9.45 -8.24 4.46
N VAL A 78 8.84 -7.18 5.00
CA VAL A 78 8.45 -7.09 6.43
C VAL A 78 7.48 -8.20 6.79
N ILE A 79 6.40 -8.37 6.02
CA ILE A 79 5.40 -9.43 6.24
C ILE A 79 6.06 -10.81 6.20
N SER A 80 6.96 -11.04 5.23
CA SER A 80 7.69 -12.31 5.10
C SER A 80 8.57 -12.60 6.31
N LEU A 81 9.25 -11.58 6.85
CA LEU A 81 10.10 -11.72 8.03
C LEU A 81 9.29 -11.94 9.31
N GLU A 82 8.15 -11.27 9.46
CA GLU A 82 7.24 -11.45 10.59
C GLU A 82 6.53 -12.81 10.55
N LEU A 83 6.34 -13.42 9.38
CA LEU A 83 5.72 -14.75 9.24
C LEU A 83 6.70 -15.91 9.47
N ILE A 84 8.02 -15.68 9.44
CA ILE A 84 9.02 -16.73 9.71
C ILE A 84 9.20 -16.86 11.23
N PRO A 85 8.81 -18.00 11.84
CA PRO A 85 8.98 -18.20 13.28
C PRO A 85 10.47 -18.20 13.63
N SER A 86 10.84 -17.46 14.68
CA SER A 86 12.21 -17.30 15.15
C SER A 86 12.88 -18.58 15.69
N GLU A 87 12.16 -19.70 15.74
CA GLU A 87 12.70 -21.00 16.18
C GLU A 87 13.81 -21.55 15.27
N ARG A 88 13.95 -21.04 14.03
CA ARG A 88 15.07 -21.38 13.14
C ARG A 88 16.33 -20.53 13.30
N ARG A 89 16.40 -19.62 14.27
CA ARG A 89 17.61 -18.86 14.62
C ARG A 89 18.20 -19.32 15.97
N ARG A 90 18.34 -20.63 16.16
CA ARG A 90 19.29 -21.20 17.14
C ARG A 90 20.34 -22.00 16.41
#